data_AF-A0A6V7MA47-F1
#
_entry.id   AF-A0A6V7MA47-F1
#
_cell.length_a   1.000
_cell.length_b   1.000
_cell.length_c   1.000
_cell.angle_alpha   90.00
_cell.angle_beta   90.00
_cell.angle_gamma   90.00
#
_symmetry.space_group_name_H-M   'P 1'
#
loop_
_entity.id
_entity.type
_entity.pdbx_description
1 polymer ?
#
loop_
_entity_poly.entity_id
_entity_poly.type
_entity_poly.pdbx_seq_one_letter_code
_entity_poly.pdbx_strand_id
1 'polypeptide(L)' 'VVAPIQEESEEEVDESGVEEKDVDLVMTQANVSRGKAIKALKNNQNDIVNAIM' A
#
# COMPACT_ATOMS: atom_id res chain seq x y z
N VAL A 1 9.83 11.68 -28.74
CA VAL A 1 10.01 11.70 -27.27
C VAL A 1 8.62 11.58 -26.69
N VAL A 2 8.21 10.42 -26.18
CA VAL A 2 6.85 10.25 -25.64
C VAL A 2 6.95 9.55 -24.30
N ALA A 3 6.83 10.35 -23.25
CA ALA A 3 6.22 9.97 -22.00
C ALA A 3 5.24 11.10 -21.69
N PRO A 4 4.02 10.73 -21.29
CA PRO A 4 3.72 10.93 -19.89
C PRO A 4 3.45 9.55 -19.31
N ILE A 5 4.36 9.12 -18.46
CA ILE A 5 4.02 8.15 -17.43
C ILE A 5 2.82 8.74 -16.70
N GLN A 6 1.72 8.00 -16.72
CA GLN A 6 0.56 8.31 -15.91
C GLN A 6 1.06 8.28 -14.46
N GLU A 7 1.28 9.45 -13.87
CA GLU A 7 1.30 9.64 -12.43
C GLU A 7 -0.10 9.23 -11.96
N GLU A 8 -0.31 7.93 -11.82
CA GLU A 8 -1.44 7.38 -11.08
C GLU A 8 -1.19 7.81 -9.64
N SER A 9 -1.73 8.98 -9.35
CA SER A 9 -1.85 9.64 -8.05
C SER A 9 -1.34 8.75 -6.93
N GLU A 10 -0.07 8.94 -6.57
CA GLU A 10 0.42 8.75 -5.23
C GLU A 10 -0.45 9.66 -4.36
N GLU A 11 -1.66 9.20 -4.03
CA GLU A 11 -2.38 9.71 -2.87
C GLU A 11 -1.33 9.72 -1.76
N GLU A 12 -1.04 10.88 -1.17
CA GLU A 12 -0.12 11.03 -0.05
C GLU A 12 -0.61 10.12 1.10
N VAL A 13 -0.26 8.85 1.03
CA VAL A 13 -0.56 7.86 2.04
C VAL A 13 0.52 8.03 3.07
N ASP A 14 0.13 8.55 4.23
CA ASP A 14 1.01 8.65 5.36
C ASP A 14 1.55 7.25 5.68
N GLU A 15 2.84 7.03 5.45
CA GLU A 15 3.54 5.77 5.70
C GLU A 15 4.02 5.67 7.16
N SER A 16 3.80 6.72 7.97
CA SER A 16 4.27 6.77 9.35
C SER A 16 3.63 5.67 10.19
N GLY A 17 4.50 4.87 10.83
CA GLY A 17 4.09 3.75 11.66
C GLY A 17 3.69 2.49 10.89
N VAL A 18 3.86 2.44 9.57
CA VAL A 18 3.63 1.25 8.75
C VAL A 18 4.95 0.59 8.39
N GLU A 19 5.10 -0.71 8.64
CA GLU A 19 6.31 -1.43 8.27
C GLU A 19 6.32 -1.71 6.76
N GLU A 20 7.42 -1.40 6.07
CA GLU A 20 7.53 -1.68 4.62
C GLU A 20 7.36 -3.15 4.29
N LYS A 21 7.84 -4.04 5.18
CA LYS A 21 7.68 -5.48 5.02
C LYS A 21 6.21 -5.90 4.97
N ASP A 22 5.37 -5.24 5.75
CA ASP A 22 3.94 -5.50 5.81
C ASP A 22 3.26 -5.02 4.54
N VAL A 23 3.67 -3.86 4.05
CA VAL A 23 3.20 -3.28 2.79
C VAL A 23 3.53 -4.22 1.63
N ASP A 24 4.77 -4.70 1.55
CA ASP A 24 5.21 -5.63 0.49
C ASP A 24 4.44 -6.96 0.55
N LEU A 25 4.20 -7.48 1.76
CA LEU A 25 3.40 -8.69 1.96
C LEU A 25 1.95 -8.48 1.51
N VAL A 26 1.31 -7.39 1.89
CA VAL A 26 -0.06 -7.05 1.47
C VAL A 26 -0.12 -6.80 -0.03
N MET A 27 0.84 -6.08 -0.61
CA MET A 27 0.90 -5.87 -2.06
C MET A 27 1.01 -7.19 -2.83
N THR A 28 1.85 -8.12 -2.37
CA THR A 28 2.08 -9.40 -3.04
C THR A 28 0.91 -10.36 -2.87
N GLN A 29 0.35 -10.45 -1.66
CA GLN A 29 -0.70 -11.43 -1.33
C GLN A 29 -2.10 -10.94 -1.74
N ALA A 30 -2.41 -9.65 -1.51
CA ALA A 30 -3.69 -9.06 -1.90
C ALA A 30 -3.68 -8.50 -3.33
N ASN A 31 -2.51 -8.50 -4.01
CA ASN A 31 -2.33 -7.99 -5.37
C ASN A 31 -2.85 -6.55 -5.52
N VAL A 32 -2.47 -5.68 -4.58
CA VAL A 32 -2.86 -4.26 -4.52
C VAL A 32 -1.65 -3.34 -4.67
N SER A 33 -1.90 -2.06 -5.00
CA SER A 33 -0.85 -1.04 -5.05
C SER A 33 -0.38 -0.63 -3.65
N ARG A 34 0.82 -0.04 -3.54
CA ARG A 34 1.42 0.40 -2.28
C ARG A 34 0.48 1.26 -1.43
N GLY A 35 -0.15 2.26 -2.04
CA GLY A 35 -1.11 3.13 -1.34
C GLY A 35 -2.33 2.38 -0.79
N LYS A 36 -2.83 1.37 -1.51
CA LYS A 36 -3.92 0.52 -1.02
C LYS A 36 -3.47 -0.40 0.10
N ALA A 37 -2.26 -0.95 0.03
CA ALA A 37 -1.68 -1.76 1.10
C ALA A 37 -1.48 -0.94 2.39
N ILE A 38 -0.94 0.28 2.28
CA ILE A 38 -0.76 1.19 3.43
C ILE A 38 -2.09 1.56 4.05
N LYS A 39 -3.10 1.92 3.23
CA LYS A 39 -4.47 2.18 3.72
C LYS A 39 -5.06 0.95 4.40
N ALA A 40 -4.90 -0.24 3.83
CA ALA A 40 -5.40 -1.48 4.41
C ALA A 40 -4.75 -1.77 5.77
N LEU A 41 -3.43 -1.62 5.88
CA LEU A 41 -2.71 -1.78 7.14
C LEU A 41 -3.19 -0.75 8.18
N LYS A 42 -3.30 0.52 7.82
CA LYS A 42 -3.77 1.55 8.75
C LYS A 42 -5.20 1.34 9.22
N ASN A 43 -6.11 0.96 8.33
CA ASN A 43 -7.50 0.66 8.68
C ASN A 43 -7.60 -0.53 9.65
N ASN A 44 -6.66 -1.48 9.53
CA ASN A 44 -6.57 -2.67 10.38
C ASN A 44 -5.59 -2.51 11.55
N GLN A 45 -5.22 -1.29 11.94
CA GLN A 45 -4.25 -1.03 13.03
C GLN A 45 -2.92 -1.80 12.89
N ASN A 46 -2.38 -1.82 11.67
CA ASN A 46 -1.17 -2.53 11.29
C ASN A 46 -1.27 -4.06 11.41
N ASP A 47 -2.47 -4.61 11.51
CA ASP A 47 -2.68 -6.06 11.45
C ASP A 47 -2.59 -6.55 9.99
N ILE A 48 -1.45 -7.13 9.67
CA ILE A 48 -1.14 -7.71 8.35
C ILE A 48 -2.15 -8.78 7.96
N VAL A 49 -2.57 -9.64 8.90
CA VAL A 49 -3.44 -10.77 8.59
C VAL A 49 -4.81 -10.25 8.16
N ASN A 50 -5.34 -9.27 8.88
CA ASN A 50 -6.60 -8.61 8.52
C ASN A 50 -6.47 -7.69 7.30
N ALA A 51 -5.29 -7.13 7.03
CA ALA A 51 -5.05 -6.34 5.82
C ALA A 51 -4.91 -7.19 4.55
N ILE A 52 -4.55 -8.47 4.66
CA ILE A 52 -4.45 -9.42 3.55
C ILE A 52 -5.79 -10.13 3.26
N MET A 53 -6.63 -10.32 4.28
CA MET A 53 -7.82 -11.18 4.22
C MET A 53 -9.05 -10.53 3.57
#